data_AF-A0A3D9BMH4-F1
#
_entry.id   AF-A0A3D9BMH4-F1
#
_cell.length_a   1.000
_cell.length_b   1.000
_cell.length_c   1.000
_cell.angle_alpha   90.00
_cell.angle_beta   90.00
_cell.angle_gamma   90.00
#
_symmetry.space_group_name_H-M   'P 1'
#
loop_
_entity.id
_entity.type
_entity.pdbx_description
1 polymer ?
#
loop_
_entity_poly.entity_id
_entity_poly.type
_entity_poly.pdbx_seq_one_letter_code
_entity_poly.pdbx_strand_id
1 'polypeptide(L)'
;MKKFINITLVFFAALLVFSCRSDDDSIPEDVHEHDEIGKVVLKLTNKADAADVQTVSVISGEAVGHLHLTVGSTYLAELDFQIKHDDHYHSSDEIEEEKDHHFITFGPANADISVLRAANDIVRTDGQKLGLRTEWTINSTQPTGKMNIKLIHGPATVNQNYPSATNQLGQTTGGETDVDITVDAH
;
A
#
# COMPACT_ATOMS: atom_id res chain seq x y z
N MET A 1 58.61 31.49 -39.15
CA MET A 1 57.70 32.16 -38.19
C MET A 1 56.97 31.08 -37.39
N LYS A 2 57.19 30.99 -36.08
CA LYS A 2 56.57 29.97 -35.21
C LYS A 2 55.09 30.34 -35.01
N LYS A 3 54.17 29.45 -35.38
CA LYS A 3 52.73 29.63 -35.13
C LYS A 3 52.47 29.38 -33.65
N PHE A 4 52.22 30.44 -32.89
CA PHE A 4 51.67 30.31 -31.54
C PHE A 4 50.21 29.91 -31.69
N ILE A 5 49.93 28.61 -31.57
CA ILE A 5 48.56 28.13 -31.38
C ILE A 5 48.09 28.72 -30.05
N ASN A 6 46.98 29.43 -30.09
CA ASN A 6 46.43 30.18 -28.97
C ASN A 6 45.83 29.18 -27.95
N ILE A 7 46.69 28.62 -27.09
CA ILE A 7 46.37 27.57 -26.10
C ILE A 7 45.25 28.03 -25.14
N THR A 8 45.08 29.34 -24.95
CA THR A 8 44.03 29.94 -24.12
C THR A 8 42.61 29.58 -24.57
N LEU A 9 42.38 29.41 -25.88
CA LEU A 9 41.05 29.06 -26.41
C LEU A 9 40.70 27.57 -26.20
N VAL A 10 41.72 26.71 -26.21
CA VAL A 10 41.56 25.26 -25.95
C VAL A 10 41.26 25.00 -24.47
N PHE A 11 41.85 25.78 -23.57
CA PHE A 11 41.60 25.65 -22.14
C PHE A 11 40.19 26.09 -21.72
N PHE A 12 39.60 27.06 -22.42
CA PHE A 12 38.24 27.53 -22.13
C PHE A 12 37.15 26.56 -22.64
N ALA A 13 37.42 25.83 -23.73
CA ALA A 13 36.51 24.80 -24.24
C ALA A 13 36.47 23.54 -23.36
N ALA A 14 37.57 23.21 -22.67
CA ALA A 14 37.65 22.05 -21.79
C ALA A 14 36.85 22.21 -20.47
N LEU A 15 36.55 23.45 -20.06
CA LEU A 15 35.73 23.73 -18.88
C LEU A 15 34.23 23.53 -19.13
N LEU A 16 33.77 23.56 -20.39
CA LEU A 16 32.36 23.41 -20.73
C LEU A 16 31.88 21.95 -20.78
N VAL A 17 32.79 20.99 -20.94
CA VAL A 17 32.44 19.55 -20.97
C VAL A 17 32.30 18.92 -19.58
N PHE A 18 32.69 19.62 -18.51
CA PHE A 18 32.52 19.15 -17.12
C PHE A 18 31.34 19.80 -16.37
N SER A 19 30.65 20.79 -16.95
CA SER A 19 29.53 21.49 -16.29
C SER A 19 28.15 20.85 -16.48
N CYS A 20 28.06 19.63 -17.04
CA CYS A 20 26.80 18.89 -17.13
C CYS A 20 26.90 17.47 -16.54
N ARG A 21 27.56 17.32 -15.41
CA ARG A 21 27.24 16.25 -14.47
C ARG A 21 26.76 16.91 -13.18
N SER A 22 25.46 17.17 -13.13
CA SER A 22 24.77 17.18 -11.85
C SER A 22 25.01 15.80 -11.25
N ASP A 23 25.73 15.78 -10.14
CA ASP A 23 26.05 14.63 -9.30
C ASP A 23 24.79 14.12 -8.55
N ASP A 24 23.62 14.27 -9.18
CA ASP A 24 22.36 13.80 -8.68
C ASP A 24 22.10 12.45 -9.36
N ASP A 25 22.74 11.42 -8.81
CA ASP A 25 22.54 10.00 -9.16
C ASP A 25 21.11 9.51 -8.82
N SER A 26 20.14 10.39 -8.59
CA SER A 26 18.74 10.04 -8.60
C SER A 26 18.30 9.81 -10.05
N ILE A 27 18.50 8.59 -10.53
CA ILE A 27 17.62 8.06 -11.59
C ILE A 27 16.20 8.32 -11.07
N PRO A 28 15.35 9.10 -11.78
CA PRO A 28 13.97 9.28 -11.37
C PRO A 28 13.37 7.89 -11.14
N GLU A 29 12.70 7.67 -10.01
CA GLU A 29 11.94 6.44 -9.84
C GLU A 29 11.02 6.27 -11.05
N ASP A 30 11.00 5.05 -11.60
CA ASP A 30 10.09 4.73 -12.69
C ASP A 30 8.69 4.82 -12.10
N VAL A 31 7.97 5.90 -12.42
CA VAL A 31 6.56 6.03 -12.09
C VAL A 31 5.85 5.20 -13.15
N HIS A 32 5.34 4.03 -12.76
CA HIS A 32 4.58 3.20 -13.66
C HIS A 32 3.28 3.92 -14.05
N GLU A 33 2.66 3.45 -15.14
CA GLU A 33 1.32 3.90 -15.49
C GLU A 33 0.37 3.44 -14.37
N HIS A 34 -0.38 4.39 -13.78
CA HIS A 34 -1.30 4.12 -12.68
C HIS A 34 -2.45 3.23 -13.16
N ASP A 35 -2.54 2.02 -12.61
CA ASP A 35 -3.57 1.06 -13.00
C ASP A 35 -4.83 1.22 -12.13
N GLU A 36 -6.00 1.29 -12.77
CA GLU A 36 -7.26 1.41 -12.05
C GLU A 36 -7.65 0.09 -11.35
N ILE A 37 -7.70 0.11 -10.01
CA ILE A 37 -8.13 -1.04 -9.22
C ILE A 37 -9.63 -1.29 -9.40
N GLY A 38 -9.98 -2.39 -10.07
CA GLY A 38 -11.37 -2.78 -10.34
C GLY A 38 -11.96 -3.76 -9.33
N LYS A 39 -11.13 -4.43 -8.53
CA LYS A 39 -11.56 -5.43 -7.54
C LYS A 39 -10.59 -5.50 -6.37
N VAL A 40 -11.11 -5.75 -5.17
CA VAL A 40 -10.29 -6.08 -4.00
C VAL A 40 -10.72 -7.43 -3.45
N VAL A 41 -9.76 -8.29 -3.17
CA VAL A 41 -9.97 -9.55 -2.46
C VAL A 41 -9.38 -9.42 -1.06
N LEU A 42 -10.23 -9.60 -0.05
CA LEU A 42 -9.83 -9.72 1.35
C LEU A 42 -9.95 -11.18 1.77
N LYS A 43 -8.82 -11.77 2.16
CA LYS A 43 -8.75 -13.13 2.68
C LYS A 43 -8.38 -13.10 4.15
N LEU A 44 -9.16 -13.80 4.97
CA LEU A 44 -8.84 -14.05 6.38
C LEU A 44 -8.52 -15.52 6.58
N THR A 45 -7.46 -15.82 7.34
CA THR A 45 -7.12 -17.17 7.80
C THR A 45 -7.03 -17.17 9.31
N ASN A 46 -7.77 -18.03 10.00
CA ASN A 46 -7.71 -18.10 11.46
C ASN A 46 -6.34 -18.58 11.94
N LYS A 47 -5.74 -17.86 12.89
CA LYS A 47 -4.40 -18.17 13.39
C LYS A 47 -4.36 -19.44 14.24
N ALA A 48 -5.50 -19.83 14.83
CA ALA A 48 -5.64 -21.06 15.59
C ALA A 48 -6.04 -22.28 14.73
N ASP A 49 -6.63 -22.04 13.54
CA ASP A 49 -7.07 -23.06 12.61
C ASP A 49 -6.83 -22.63 11.16
N ALA A 50 -5.75 -23.11 10.55
CA ALA A 50 -5.40 -22.74 9.17
C ALA A 50 -6.41 -23.25 8.12
N ALA A 51 -7.37 -24.12 8.49
CA ALA A 51 -8.45 -24.55 7.60
C ALA A 51 -9.66 -23.58 7.62
N ASP A 52 -9.79 -22.74 8.65
CA ASP A 52 -10.79 -21.66 8.70
C ASP A 52 -10.29 -20.47 7.87
N VAL A 53 -10.63 -20.52 6.58
CA VAL A 53 -10.31 -19.50 5.58
C VAL A 53 -11.60 -18.87 5.08
N GLN A 54 -11.64 -17.55 5.07
CA GLN A 54 -12.75 -16.74 4.59
C GLN A 54 -12.26 -15.80 3.51
N THR A 55 -13.09 -15.51 2.51
CA THR A 55 -12.74 -14.58 1.44
C THR A 55 -13.95 -13.75 1.06
N VAL A 56 -13.76 -12.43 1.03
CA VAL A 56 -14.75 -11.47 0.53
C VAL A 56 -14.09 -10.73 -0.63
N SER A 57 -14.83 -10.55 -1.71
CA SER A 57 -14.40 -9.70 -2.82
C SER A 57 -15.27 -8.46 -2.87
N VAL A 58 -14.69 -7.31 -3.19
CA VAL A 58 -15.43 -6.08 -3.48
C VAL A 58 -15.18 -5.72 -4.93
N ILE A 59 -16.24 -5.61 -5.73
CA ILE A 59 -16.18 -5.26 -7.15
C ILE A 59 -17.09 -4.07 -7.36
N SER A 60 -16.58 -2.99 -7.96
CA SER A 60 -17.35 -1.76 -8.17
C SER A 60 -18.02 -1.22 -6.89
N GLY A 61 -17.35 -1.36 -5.74
CA GLY A 61 -17.84 -0.92 -4.43
C GLY A 61 -18.83 -1.87 -3.74
N GLU A 62 -19.25 -2.96 -4.38
CA GLU A 62 -20.17 -3.94 -3.82
C GLU A 62 -19.43 -5.16 -3.26
N ALA A 63 -19.62 -5.44 -1.97
CA ALA A 63 -19.07 -6.63 -1.33
C ALA A 63 -19.87 -7.88 -1.70
N VAL A 64 -19.17 -8.90 -2.19
CA VAL A 64 -19.69 -10.24 -2.45
C VAL A 64 -19.35 -11.12 -1.25
N GLY A 65 -20.32 -11.26 -0.34
CA GLY A 65 -20.17 -11.99 0.91
C GLY A 65 -19.91 -11.08 2.12
N HIS A 66 -19.73 -11.69 3.29
CA HIS A 66 -19.35 -11.02 4.53
C HIS A 66 -18.41 -11.92 5.34
N LEU A 67 -17.66 -11.33 6.27
CA LEU A 67 -16.74 -12.05 7.14
C LEU A 67 -17.49 -12.52 8.38
N HIS A 68 -17.39 -13.81 8.68
CA HIS A 68 -17.94 -14.44 9.87
C HIS A 68 -16.91 -14.43 11.00
N LEU A 69 -16.87 -13.33 11.75
CA LEU A 69 -15.82 -13.10 12.74
C LEU A 69 -16.17 -13.67 14.11
N THR A 70 -15.30 -14.55 14.63
CA THR A 70 -15.46 -15.09 15.98
C THR A 70 -14.73 -14.23 17.01
N VAL A 71 -15.48 -13.70 17.98
CA VAL A 71 -14.91 -12.92 19.11
C VAL A 71 -13.86 -13.75 19.87
N GLY A 72 -12.74 -13.12 20.18
CA GLY A 72 -11.58 -13.74 20.83
C GLY A 72 -10.61 -14.43 19.87
N SER A 73 -10.96 -14.54 18.58
CA SER A 73 -10.05 -15.09 17.56
C SER A 73 -9.14 -14.03 16.98
N THR A 74 -8.00 -14.49 16.44
CA THR A 74 -7.09 -13.67 15.65
C THR A 74 -7.00 -14.25 14.24
N TYR A 75 -7.16 -13.41 13.23
CA TYR A 75 -7.08 -13.78 11.82
C TYR A 75 -5.86 -13.12 11.17
N LEU A 76 -5.16 -13.86 10.31
CA LEU A 76 -4.22 -13.31 9.34
C LEU A 76 -5.04 -12.76 8.17
N ALA A 77 -4.91 -11.47 7.88
CA ALA A 77 -5.62 -10.77 6.82
C ALA A 77 -4.65 -10.44 5.68
N GLU A 78 -5.05 -10.80 4.47
CA GLU A 78 -4.32 -10.55 3.23
C GLU A 78 -5.24 -9.76 2.28
N LEU A 79 -4.73 -8.64 1.76
CA LEU A 79 -5.38 -7.85 0.73
C LEU A 79 -4.70 -8.11 -0.62
N ASP A 80 -5.53 -8.27 -1.64
CA ASP A 80 -5.11 -8.40 -3.02
C ASP A 80 -5.93 -7.42 -3.87
N PHE A 81 -5.27 -6.35 -4.32
CA PHE A 81 -5.85 -5.33 -5.18
C PHE A 81 -5.70 -5.78 -6.62
N GLN A 82 -6.80 -5.81 -7.37
CA GLN A 82 -6.84 -6.43 -8.69
C GLN A 82 -7.31 -5.46 -9.76
N ILE A 83 -6.63 -5.51 -10.90
CA ILE A 83 -6.92 -4.73 -12.10
C ILE A 83 -7.74 -5.60 -13.05
N LYS A 84 -8.62 -4.97 -13.82
CA LYS A 84 -9.45 -5.66 -14.81
C LYS A 84 -8.74 -5.75 -16.15
N HIS A 85 -8.58 -6.97 -16.66
CA HIS A 85 -8.09 -7.24 -18.01
C HIS A 85 -9.15 -7.99 -18.80
N ASP A 86 -9.79 -7.29 -19.73
CA ASP A 86 -10.87 -7.82 -20.57
C ASP A 86 -11.94 -8.60 -19.78
N ASP A 87 -11.79 -9.93 -19.73
CA ASP A 87 -12.71 -10.91 -19.15
C ASP A 87 -12.32 -11.40 -17.74
N HIS A 88 -11.19 -10.97 -17.19
CA HIS A 88 -10.70 -11.42 -15.89
C HIS A 88 -10.08 -10.30 -15.05
N TYR A 89 -9.74 -10.65 -13.81
CA TYR A 89 -9.01 -9.79 -12.88
C TYR A 89 -7.69 -10.45 -12.52
N HIS A 90 -6.63 -9.65 -12.37
CA HIS A 90 -5.33 -10.11 -11.87
C HIS A 90 -4.82 -9.20 -10.76
N SER A 91 -3.93 -9.71 -9.91
CA SER A 91 -3.27 -8.93 -8.86
C SER A 91 -2.42 -7.80 -9.45
N SER A 92 -2.60 -6.59 -8.94
CA SER A 92 -1.76 -5.44 -9.26
C SER A 92 -0.40 -5.63 -8.59
N ASP A 93 0.65 -5.64 -9.39
CA ASP A 93 2.04 -5.62 -8.90
C ASP A 93 2.45 -4.20 -8.46
N GLU A 94 1.80 -3.15 -9.01
CA GLU A 94 2.07 -1.73 -8.76
C GLU A 94 2.09 -1.38 -7.27
N ILE A 95 1.17 -1.93 -6.47
CA ILE A 95 1.06 -1.59 -5.05
C ILE A 95 2.31 -2.02 -4.25
N GLU A 96 2.92 -3.16 -4.61
CA GLU A 96 4.13 -3.65 -3.98
C GLU A 96 5.40 -3.03 -4.61
N GLU A 97 5.41 -2.87 -5.93
CA GLU A 97 6.53 -2.25 -6.67
C GLU A 97 6.69 -0.76 -6.30
N GLU A 98 5.58 -0.04 -6.18
CA GLU A 98 5.50 1.36 -5.75
C GLU A 98 5.08 1.50 -4.28
N LYS A 99 5.58 0.61 -3.41
CA LYS A 99 5.28 0.62 -1.97
C LYS A 99 5.43 1.99 -1.30
N ASP A 100 6.34 2.84 -1.78
CA ASP A 100 6.63 4.15 -1.20
C ASP A 100 5.61 5.23 -1.62
N HIS A 101 4.81 4.95 -2.65
CA HIS A 101 3.68 5.78 -3.07
C HIS A 101 2.35 5.35 -2.44
N HIS A 102 2.28 4.15 -1.85
CA HIS A 102 1.02 3.60 -1.34
C HIS A 102 0.96 3.50 0.18
N PHE A 103 -0.25 3.54 0.73
CA PHE A 103 -0.50 3.20 2.14
C PHE A 103 -1.93 2.75 2.38
N ILE A 104 -2.11 1.69 3.17
CA ILE A 104 -3.45 1.13 3.45
C ILE A 104 -3.89 1.52 4.87
N THR A 105 -5.11 2.02 4.98
CA THR A 105 -5.75 2.34 6.28
C THR A 105 -6.98 1.49 6.54
N PHE A 106 -7.28 1.26 7.82
CA PHE A 106 -8.38 0.43 8.30
C PHE A 106 -9.29 1.22 9.23
N GLY A 107 -10.60 0.98 9.13
CA GLY A 107 -11.61 1.64 9.94
C GLY A 107 -12.70 0.66 10.37
N PRO A 108 -12.55 -0.05 11.50
CA PRO A 108 -13.63 -0.85 12.04
C PRO A 108 -14.80 0.05 12.49
N ALA A 109 -16.03 -0.37 12.22
CA ALA A 109 -17.25 0.32 12.63
C ALA A 109 -18.26 -0.68 13.18
N ASN A 110 -18.93 -0.35 14.29
CA ASN A 110 -19.82 -1.26 15.04
C ASN A 110 -19.16 -2.62 15.40
N ALA A 111 -17.83 -2.65 15.46
CA ALA A 111 -17.01 -3.76 15.88
C ALA A 111 -15.74 -3.20 16.54
N ASP A 112 -15.13 -3.97 17.43
CA ASP A 112 -13.81 -3.68 17.99
C ASP A 112 -12.84 -4.72 17.45
N ILE A 113 -12.07 -4.28 16.44
CA ILE A 113 -11.07 -5.09 15.74
C ILE A 113 -9.73 -4.37 15.90
N SER A 114 -8.82 -5.01 16.63
CA SER A 114 -7.46 -4.50 16.75
C SER A 114 -6.63 -5.03 15.59
N VAL A 115 -6.00 -4.12 14.84
CA VAL A 115 -5.17 -4.47 13.69
C VAL A 115 -3.70 -4.37 14.07
N LEU A 116 -2.87 -5.32 13.65
CA LEU A 116 -1.42 -5.23 13.68
C LEU A 116 -0.87 -5.51 12.29
N ARG A 117 0.11 -4.74 11.83
CA ARG A 117 0.84 -5.05 10.59
C ARG A 117 1.64 -6.33 10.80
N ALA A 118 1.48 -7.31 9.91
CA ALA A 118 2.10 -8.62 10.05
C ALA A 118 3.64 -8.51 9.94
N ALA A 119 4.36 -9.49 10.49
CA ALA A 119 5.82 -9.50 10.45
C ALA A 119 6.37 -9.52 9.00
N ASN A 120 5.66 -10.20 8.11
CA ASN A 120 5.96 -10.37 6.68
C ASN A 120 5.20 -9.38 5.76
N ASP A 121 4.67 -8.28 6.30
CA ASP A 121 4.10 -7.22 5.47
C ASP A 121 5.19 -6.47 4.69
N ILE A 122 4.78 -5.77 3.63
CA ILE A 122 5.69 -4.97 2.81
C ILE A 122 6.16 -3.75 3.59
N VAL A 123 7.48 -3.53 3.62
CA VAL A 123 8.12 -2.44 4.36
C VAL A 123 8.55 -1.35 3.38
N ARG A 124 7.97 -0.17 3.55
CA ARG A 124 8.35 1.07 2.86
C ARG A 124 9.77 1.47 3.22
N THR A 125 10.39 2.31 2.39
CA THR A 125 11.75 2.83 2.60
C THR A 125 11.86 3.68 3.87
N ASP A 126 10.75 4.31 4.29
CA ASP A 126 10.64 5.02 5.57
C ASP A 126 10.50 4.09 6.81
N GLY A 127 10.51 2.77 6.61
CA GLY A 127 10.40 1.75 7.65
C GLY A 127 8.97 1.42 8.07
N GLN A 128 7.97 2.08 7.50
CA GLN A 128 6.56 1.83 7.79
C GLN A 128 6.04 0.67 6.94
N LYS A 129 5.13 -0.13 7.48
CA LYS A 129 4.50 -1.26 6.81
C LYS A 129 3.25 -0.82 6.07
N LEU A 130 3.14 -1.32 4.84
CA LEU A 130 2.17 -0.88 3.84
C LEU A 130 0.72 -1.19 4.24
N GLY A 131 0.49 -2.40 4.75
CA GLY A 131 -0.82 -2.89 5.16
C GLY A 131 -1.43 -4.00 4.33
N LEU A 132 -0.69 -4.60 3.39
CA LEU A 132 -1.19 -5.71 2.59
C LEU A 132 -1.40 -6.97 3.44
N ARG A 133 -0.58 -7.13 4.48
CA ARG A 133 -0.63 -8.28 5.40
C ARG A 133 -0.74 -7.81 6.84
N THR A 134 -1.80 -8.23 7.53
CA THR A 134 -2.10 -7.81 8.90
C THR A 134 -2.63 -8.95 9.77
N GLU A 135 -2.65 -8.75 11.09
CA GLU A 135 -3.32 -9.62 12.06
C GLU A 135 -4.49 -8.86 12.69
N TRP A 136 -5.69 -9.44 12.65
CA TRP A 136 -6.92 -8.85 13.18
C TRP A 136 -7.36 -9.63 14.41
N THR A 137 -7.30 -9.01 15.59
CA THR A 137 -7.84 -9.58 16.82
C THR A 137 -9.24 -9.05 17.05
N ILE A 138 -10.21 -9.96 17.15
CA ILE A 138 -11.63 -9.61 17.25
C ILE A 138 -12.00 -9.48 18.73
N ASN A 139 -12.06 -8.26 19.24
CA ASN A 139 -12.43 -7.99 20.63
C ASN A 139 -13.95 -8.00 20.82
N SER A 140 -14.69 -7.47 19.84
CA SER A 140 -16.16 -7.57 19.79
C SER A 140 -16.68 -7.36 18.36
N THR A 141 -17.87 -7.88 18.08
CA THR A 141 -18.63 -7.57 16.86
C THR A 141 -20.12 -7.48 17.15
N GLN A 142 -20.87 -6.88 16.22
CA GLN A 142 -22.33 -6.73 16.22
C GLN A 142 -22.86 -7.16 14.86
N PRO A 143 -24.15 -7.50 14.70
CA PRO A 143 -24.73 -7.83 13.38
C PRO A 143 -24.59 -6.74 12.29
N THR A 144 -24.17 -5.52 12.66
CA THR A 144 -23.88 -4.41 11.75
C THR A 144 -22.39 -4.04 11.72
N GLY A 145 -21.53 -4.93 12.22
CA GLY A 145 -20.09 -4.80 12.24
C GLY A 145 -19.53 -4.68 10.82
N LYS A 146 -18.59 -3.76 10.63
CA LYS A 146 -17.99 -3.41 9.34
C LYS A 146 -16.50 -3.16 9.48
N MET A 147 -15.78 -3.37 8.39
CA MET A 147 -14.41 -2.90 8.20
C MET A 147 -14.34 -2.03 6.95
N ASN A 148 -13.96 -0.77 7.12
CA ASN A 148 -13.55 0.10 6.02
C ASN A 148 -12.07 -0.10 5.72
N ILE A 149 -11.71 -0.17 4.44
CA ILE A 149 -10.33 -0.32 3.97
C ILE A 149 -10.12 0.72 2.88
N LYS A 150 -9.03 1.49 2.98
CA LYS A 150 -8.64 2.44 1.95
C LYS A 150 -7.22 2.21 1.49
N LEU A 151 -7.00 2.28 0.18
CA LEU A 151 -5.69 2.43 -0.43
C LEU A 151 -5.48 3.91 -0.75
N ILE A 152 -4.43 4.50 -0.19
CA ILE A 152 -4.06 5.90 -0.39
C ILE A 152 -2.82 5.94 -1.28
N HIS A 153 -2.90 6.67 -2.39
CA HIS A 153 -1.80 6.90 -3.31
C HIS A 153 -1.23 8.32 -3.11
N GLY A 154 0.10 8.43 -3.08
CA GLY A 154 0.85 9.67 -2.89
C GLY A 154 0.64 10.36 -1.53
N PRO A 155 0.54 9.66 -0.38
CA PRO A 155 0.42 10.33 0.90
C PRO A 155 1.69 11.14 1.21
N ALA A 156 1.52 12.38 1.69
CA ALA A 156 2.63 13.22 2.12
C ALA A 156 3.31 12.68 3.38
N THR A 157 2.53 12.07 4.28
CA THR A 157 3.05 11.34 5.45
C THR A 157 2.20 10.11 5.73
N VAL A 158 2.81 9.11 6.37
CA VAL A 158 2.14 7.90 6.83
C VAL A 158 2.50 7.59 8.28
N ASN A 159 1.54 7.04 9.03
CA ASN A 159 1.73 6.58 10.39
C ASN A 159 1.06 5.22 10.58
N GLN A 160 1.85 4.13 10.53
CA GLN A 160 1.32 2.77 10.76
C GLN A 160 0.81 2.60 12.19
N ASN A 161 1.40 3.28 13.17
CA ASN A 161 1.12 3.11 14.59
C ASN A 161 -0.05 3.98 15.04
N TYR A 162 -0.88 4.48 14.13
CA TYR A 162 -2.13 5.14 14.48
C TYR A 162 -3.24 4.10 14.67
N PRO A 163 -4.07 4.19 15.73
CA PRO A 163 -3.97 5.12 16.85
C PRO A 163 -2.91 4.74 17.91
N SER A 164 -2.38 3.51 17.90
CA SER A 164 -1.28 3.12 18.79
C SER A 164 -0.38 2.04 18.18
N ALA A 165 0.77 1.77 18.81
CA ALA A 165 1.66 0.68 18.39
C ALA A 165 1.02 -0.72 18.49
N THR A 166 -0.03 -0.87 19.31
CA THR A 166 -0.77 -2.14 19.49
C THR A 166 -2.08 -2.18 18.71
N ASN A 167 -2.47 -1.08 18.05
CA ASN A 167 -3.60 -1.01 17.14
C ASN A 167 -3.24 -0.10 15.96
N GLN A 168 -2.81 -0.72 14.89
CA GLN A 168 -2.17 -0.16 13.71
C GLN A 168 -3.18 -0.02 12.57
N LEU A 169 -4.22 0.77 12.80
CA LEU A 169 -5.23 1.13 11.79
C LEU A 169 -4.63 1.95 10.64
N GLY A 170 -3.54 2.67 10.91
CA GLY A 170 -2.89 3.52 9.93
C GLY A 170 -3.54 4.89 9.80
N GLN A 171 -2.73 5.89 9.47
CA GLN A 171 -3.18 7.24 9.14
C GLN A 171 -2.25 7.83 8.09
N THR A 172 -2.80 8.66 7.20
CA THR A 172 -2.05 9.44 6.22
C THR A 172 -2.35 10.94 6.35
N THR A 173 -1.49 11.77 5.75
CA THR A 173 -1.85 13.15 5.37
C THR A 173 -1.64 13.35 3.88
N GLY A 174 -2.52 14.10 3.22
CA GLY A 174 -2.51 14.20 1.76
C GLY A 174 -2.81 12.86 1.07
N GLY A 175 -2.44 12.78 -0.22
CA GLY A 175 -2.71 11.64 -1.08
C GLY A 175 -4.13 11.60 -1.64
N GLU A 176 -4.29 10.82 -2.70
CA GLU A 176 -5.57 10.50 -3.32
C GLU A 176 -6.04 9.12 -2.84
N THR A 177 -7.35 8.90 -2.84
CA THR A 177 -7.94 7.61 -2.43
C THR A 177 -8.27 6.83 -3.69
N ASP A 178 -7.43 5.83 -4.00
CA ASP A 178 -7.64 4.95 -5.15
C ASP A 178 -8.73 3.92 -4.87
N VAL A 179 -8.81 3.47 -3.61
CA VAL A 179 -9.81 2.50 -3.17
C VAL A 179 -10.41 2.94 -1.85
N ASP A 180 -11.73 2.89 -1.75
CA ASP A 180 -12.49 3.05 -0.52
C ASP A 180 -13.62 2.01 -0.48
N ILE A 181 -13.38 0.92 0.26
CA ILE A 181 -14.32 -0.21 0.34
C ILE A 181 -14.78 -0.44 1.76
N THR A 182 -15.96 -1.01 1.91
CA THR A 182 -16.46 -1.49 3.20
C THR A 182 -16.95 -2.91 3.08
N VAL A 183 -16.50 -3.78 3.98
CA VAL A 183 -16.97 -5.16 4.10
C VAL A 183 -17.73 -5.33 5.41
N ASP A 184 -18.77 -6.17 5.39
CA ASP A 184 -19.46 -6.59 6.60
C ASP A 184 -18.60 -7.61 7.36
N ALA A 185 -18.53 -7.43 8.69
CA ALA A 185 -17.55 -8.07 9.56
C ALA A 185 -18.20 -8.53 10.89
N HIS A 186 -19.06 -9.56 10.83
CA HIS A 186 -19.90 -10.00 11.95
C HIS A 186 -20.28 -11.48 11.95
#